data_AF-A0A4U9U6T8-F1
#
_entry.id   AF-A0A4U9U6T8-F1
#
_cell.length_a   1.000
_cell.length_b   1.000
_cell.length_c   1.000
_cell.angle_alpha   90.00
_cell.angle_beta   90.00
_cell.angle_gamma   90.00
#
_symmetry.space_group_name_H-M   'P 1'
#
loop_
_entity.id
_entity.type
_entity.pdbx_description
1 polymer ?
#
loop_
_entity_poly.entity_id
_entity_poly.type
_entity_poly.pdbx_seq_one_letter_code
_entity_poly.pdbx_strand_id
1 'polypeptide(L)' 'MPPRTLNRTRQELADFLRMKREKLSPQAVGLPSGTRRRTPGLRREEVAALAGVGLTWYTWLEQGREINASVSFWRIWHGF' A
#
# COMPACT_ATOMS: atom_id res chain seq x y z
N MET A 1 11.73 -17.83 18.53
CA MET A 1 10.94 -17.09 17.53
C MET A 1 10.15 -18.10 16.71
N PRO A 2 8.82 -17.99 16.58
CA PRO A 2 8.09 -18.83 15.64
C PRO A 2 8.59 -18.58 14.21
N PRO A 3 8.67 -19.60 13.34
CA PRO A 3 9.10 -19.42 11.96
C PRO A 3 8.15 -18.43 11.27
N ARG A 4 8.72 -17.44 10.57
CA ARG A 4 7.95 -16.52 9.71
C ARG A 4 7.41 -17.32 8.54
N THR A 5 6.24 -17.92 8.69
CA THR A 5 5.55 -18.57 7.57
C THR A 5 5.18 -17.50 6.54
N LEU A 6 5.24 -17.84 5.26
CA LEU A 6 4.95 -16.90 4.17
C LEU A 6 3.60 -16.21 4.33
N ASN A 7 2.60 -16.90 4.89
CA ASN A 7 1.28 -16.35 5.19
C ASN A 7 1.34 -15.24 6.26
N ARG A 8 2.06 -15.47 7.36
CA ARG A 8 2.28 -14.45 8.40
C ARG A 8 3.00 -13.23 7.84
N THR A 9 4.05 -13.44 7.04
CA THR A 9 4.80 -12.35 6.39
C THR A 9 3.93 -11.53 5.43
N ARG A 10 3.00 -12.17 4.70
CA ARG A 10 2.05 -11.49 3.82
C ARG A 10 1.03 -10.67 4.60
N GLN A 11 0.53 -11.19 5.71
CA GLN A 11 -0.39 -10.47 6.57
C GLN A 11 0.29 -9.26 7.22
N GLU A 12 1.51 -9.44 7.74
CA GLU A 12 2.33 -8.37 8.30
C GLU A 12 2.64 -7.29 7.23
N LEU A 13 2.90 -7.70 5.98
CA LEU A 13 3.06 -6.77 4.86
C LEU A 13 1.75 -6.03 4.53
N ALA A 14 0.62 -6.72 4.47
CA ALA A 14 -0.68 -6.11 4.21
C ALA A 14 -1.05 -5.05 5.26
N ASP A 15 -0.83 -5.37 6.54
CA ASP A 15 -1.07 -4.46 7.66
C ASP A 15 -0.11 -3.27 7.63
N PHE A 16 1.17 -3.51 7.33
CA PHE A 16 2.15 -2.43 7.13
C PHE A 16 1.70 -1.46 6.04
N LEU A 17 1.28 -1.96 4.88
CA LEU A 17 0.84 -1.14 3.76
C LEU A 17 -0.44 -0.36 4.05
N ARG A 18 -1.39 -0.97 4.78
CA ARG A 18 -2.59 -0.27 5.24
C ARG A 18 -2.24 0.88 6.18
N MET A 19 -1.44 0.62 7.21
CA MET A 19 -0.99 1.65 8.17
C MET A 19 -0.26 2.79 7.48
N LYS A 20 0.64 2.45 6.56
CA LYS A 20 1.43 3.43 5.82
C LYS A 20 0.55 4.25 4.86
N ARG A 21 -0.43 3.64 4.17
CA ARG A 21 -1.42 4.35 3.32
C ARG A 21 -2.25 5.35 4.12
N GLU A 22 -2.69 4.97 5.31
CA GLU A 22 -3.50 5.82 6.18
C GLU A 22 -2.71 7.01 6.74
N LYS A 23 -1.40 6.84 6.93
CA LYS A 23 -0.49 7.89 7.44
C LYS A 23 0.05 8.81 6.35
N LEU A 24 0.16 8.36 5.10
CA LEU A 24 0.68 9.18 4.03
C LEU A 24 -0.35 10.22 3.58
N SER A 25 0.01 11.49 3.65
CA SER A 25 -0.80 12.55 3.08
C SER A 25 -0.66 12.55 1.55
N PRO A 26 -1.73 12.88 0.80
CA PRO A 26 -1.64 13.03 -0.65
C PRO A 26 -0.56 14.03 -1.08
N GLN A 27 -0.40 15.10 -0.30
CA GLN A 27 0.59 16.15 -0.54
C GLN A 27 2.03 15.62 -0.46
N ALA A 28 2.30 14.67 0.46
CA ALA A 28 3.64 14.10 0.62
C ALA A 28 4.13 13.37 -0.64
N VAL A 29 3.20 12.87 -1.46
CA VAL A 29 3.50 12.17 -2.73
C VAL A 29 3.19 13.01 -3.97
N GLY A 30 3.04 14.33 -3.80
CA GLY A 30 2.78 15.25 -4.91
C GLY A 30 1.37 15.16 -5.48
N LEU A 31 0.42 14.51 -4.80
CA LEU A 31 -0.98 14.50 -5.19
C LEU A 31 -1.72 15.70 -4.60
N PRO A 32 -2.62 16.33 -5.38
CA PRO A 32 -3.42 17.43 -4.87
C PRO A 32 -4.35 16.93 -3.76
N SER A 33 -4.40 17.68 -2.67
CA SER A 33 -5.36 17.50 -1.59
C SER A 33 -6.73 18.01 -2.06
N GLY A 34 -7.36 17.28 -2.99
CA GLY A 34 -8.63 17.67 -3.59
C GLY A 34 -9.75 17.94 -2.57
N THR A 35 -10.69 18.80 -2.94
CA THR A 35 -11.78 19.31 -2.09
C THR A 35 -12.69 18.17 -1.60
N ARG A 36 -12.78 18.00 -0.28
CA ARG A 36 -13.69 17.09 0.46
C ARG A 36 -13.35 15.59 0.37
N ARG A 37 -12.19 15.19 0.89
CA ARG A 37 -11.86 13.76 1.10
C ARG A 37 -12.53 13.21 2.37
N ARG A 38 -13.12 12.02 2.28
CA ARG A 38 -13.61 11.25 3.45
C ARG A 38 -12.50 10.53 4.21
N THR A 39 -11.38 10.27 3.56
CA THR A 39 -10.24 9.52 4.12
C THR A 39 -9.06 10.47 4.29
N PRO A 40 -8.42 10.55 5.47
CA PRO A 40 -7.33 11.48 5.73
C PRO A 40 -6.03 11.12 4.99
N GLY A 41 -5.82 9.84 4.65
CA GLY A 41 -4.66 9.35 3.91
C GLY A 41 -4.92 9.09 2.43
N LEU A 42 -4.00 8.36 1.80
CA LEU A 42 -4.12 7.96 0.40
C LEU A 42 -5.26 6.96 0.17
N ARG A 43 -5.92 7.07 -0.98
CA ARG A 43 -6.88 6.09 -1.48
C ARG A 43 -6.15 4.89 -2.08
N ARG A 44 -6.84 3.75 -2.17
CA ARG A 44 -6.31 2.56 -2.82
C ARG A 44 -5.96 2.82 -4.29
N GLU A 45 -6.80 3.56 -5.00
CA GLU A 45 -6.54 3.94 -6.40
C GLU A 45 -5.28 4.80 -6.56
N GLU A 46 -5.02 5.70 -5.61
CA GLU A 46 -3.85 6.57 -5.62
C GLU A 46 -2.57 5.77 -5.35
N VAL A 47 -2.58 4.87 -4.37
CA VAL A 47 -1.43 3.99 -4.11
C VAL A 47 -1.16 3.07 -5.29
N ALA A 48 -2.22 2.50 -5.89
CA ALA A 48 -2.08 1.65 -7.06
C ALA A 48 -1.47 2.41 -8.24
N ALA A 49 -1.93 3.63 -8.51
CA ALA A 49 -1.39 4.50 -9.55
C ALA A 49 0.08 4.88 -9.29
N LEU A 50 0.42 5.29 -8.05
CA LEU A 50 1.79 5.63 -7.66
C LEU A 50 2.74 4.43 -7.80
N ALA A 51 2.25 3.23 -7.49
CA ALA A 51 3.01 1.99 -7.58
C ALA A 51 3.04 1.39 -9.00
N GLY A 52 2.28 1.93 -9.95
CA GLY A 52 2.16 1.37 -11.31
C GLY A 52 1.49 0.00 -11.35
N VAL A 53 0.63 -0.32 -10.38
CA VAL A 53 -0.09 -1.60 -10.28
C VAL A 53 -1.60 -1.39 -10.44
N GLY A 54 -2.33 -2.44 -10.80
CA GLY A 54 -3.78 -2.39 -10.84
C GLY A 54 -4.40 -2.20 -9.45
N LEU A 55 -5.50 -1.44 -9.36
CA LEU A 55 -6.27 -1.26 -8.11
C LEU A 55 -6.70 -2.61 -7.48
N THR A 56 -7.15 -3.55 -8.30
CA THR A 56 -7.54 -4.90 -7.86
C THR A 56 -6.37 -5.65 -7.24
N TRP A 57 -5.18 -5.53 -7.85
CA TRP A 57 -3.96 -6.15 -7.37
C TRP A 57 -3.57 -5.58 -5.99
N TYR A 58 -3.61 -4.25 -5.83
CA TYR A 58 -3.36 -3.60 -4.55
C TYR A 58 -4.39 -3.99 -3.47
N THR A 59 -5.66 -4.16 -3.87
CA THR A 59 -6.71 -4.58 -2.94
C THR A 59 -6.50 -6.01 -2.45
N TRP A 60 -6.03 -6.92 -3.32
CA TRP A 60 -5.66 -8.28 -2.92
C TRP A 60 -4.43 -8.31 -2.01
N LEU A 61 -3.48 -7.40 -2.25
CA LEU A 61 -2.31 -7.23 -1.39
C LEU A 61 -2.72 -6.79 0.03
N GLU A 62 -3.60 -5.80 0.16
CA GLU A 62 -4.17 -5.37 1.46
C GLU A 62 -5.04 -6.44 2.15
N GLN A 63 -5.48 -7.46 1.42
CA GLN A 63 -6.23 -8.61 1.94
C GLN A 63 -5.33 -9.78 2.34
N GLY A 64 -4.01 -9.69 2.13
CA GLY A 64 -3.08 -10.78 2.42
C GLY A 64 -3.25 -12.00 1.49
N ARG A 65 -3.91 -11.83 0.34
CA ARG A 65 -4.08 -12.92 -0.62
C ARG A 65 -2.73 -13.29 -1.24
N GLU A 66 -2.63 -14.54 -1.69
CA GLU A 66 -1.43 -15.02 -2.38
C GLU A 66 -1.33 -14.37 -3.77
N ILE A 67 -0.44 -13.39 -3.89
CA ILE A 67 -0.09 -12.74 -5.16
C ILE A 67 1.43 -12.69 -5.30
N ASN A 68 1.95 -12.82 -6.52
CA ASN A 68 3.36 -12.61 -6.81
C ASN A 68 3.66 -11.10 -6.76
N ALA A 69 4.22 -10.63 -5.64
CA ALA A 69 4.62 -9.23 -5.47
C ALA A 69 6.12 -9.06 -5.70
N SER A 70 6.47 -8.28 -6.73
CA SER A 70 7.86 -7.99 -7.10
C SER A 70 8.44 -6.82 -6.29
N VAL A 71 9.77 -6.84 -6.11
CA VAL A 71 10.56 -5.88 -5.30
C VAL A 71 10.39 -4.41 -5.74
N SER A 72 10.02 -4.15 -7.00
CA SER A 72 9.82 -2.80 -7.55
C SER A 72 8.84 -1.93 -6.74
N PHE A 73 7.86 -2.56 -6.09
CA PHE A 73 6.89 -1.90 -5.22
C PHE A 73 7.57 -1.22 -4.01
N TRP A 74 8.61 -1.85 -3.45
CA TRP A 74 9.27 -1.36 -2.24
C TRP A 74 10.06 -0.08 -2.48
N ARG A 75 10.56 0.13 -3.71
CA ARG A 75 11.37 1.30 -4.07
C ARG A 75 10.57 2.61 -4.03
N ILE A 76 9.27 2.54 -4.30
CA ILE A 76 8.36 3.69 -4.28
C ILE A 76 7.99 4.05 -2.83
N TRP A 77 8.03 3.08 -1.92
CA TRP A 77 7.71 3.23 -0.50
C TRP A 77 8.91 3.57 0.40
N HIS A 78 10.13 3.49 -0.14
CA HIS A 78 11.37 3.86 0.54
C HIS A 78 11.82 5.32 0.32
N GLY A 79 11.18 6.03 -0.62
CA GLY A 79 11.51 7.41 -0.97
C GLY A 79 10.68 8.49 -0.25
N PHE A 80 9.76 8.11 0.66
CA PHE A 80 8.87 9.01 1.40
C PHE A 80 8.78 8.67 2.90
#